data_AF-A0A848TI27-F1
#
_entry.id   AF-A0A848TI27-F1
#
_cell.length_a   1.000
_cell.length_b   1.000
_cell.length_c   1.000
_cell.angle_alpha   90.00
_cell.angle_beta   90.00
_cell.angle_gamma   90.00
#
_symmetry.space_group_name_H-M   'P 1'
#
loop_
_entity.id
_entity.type
_entity.pdbx_description
1 polymer ?
#
loop_
_entity_poly.entity_id
_entity_poly.type
_entity_poly.pdbx_seq_one_letter_code
_entity_poly.pdbx_strand_id
1 'polypeptide(L)'
;YSALERMDESLLEAAQDLGCSRLTAFWRVTFPLSRNGIIAGCFLVFIPTIGEFVIPSLLGGSETLMIGKVLWEEFFNNRDWPVASAVAIILLLILIVPIILFQRNQQLTREREG
;
A
#
# COMPACT_ATOMS: atom_id res chain seq x y z
N TYR A 1 8.61 -2.45 -11.37
CA TYR A 1 9.88 -2.40 -12.11
C TYR A 1 11.05 -2.83 -11.22
N SER A 2 11.46 -2.03 -10.23
CA SER A 2 12.62 -2.35 -9.35
C SER A 2 12.57 -3.72 -8.64
N ALA A 3 11.37 -4.23 -8.28
CA ALA A 3 11.25 -5.56 -7.67
C ALA A 3 11.47 -6.73 -8.65
N LEU A 4 11.15 -6.55 -9.92
CA LEU A 4 11.38 -7.55 -10.98
C LEU A 4 12.83 -7.51 -11.47
N GLU A 5 13.41 -6.31 -11.52
CA GLU A 5 14.80 -6.08 -11.93
C GLU A 5 15.84 -6.70 -10.95
N ARG A 6 15.45 -6.89 -9.69
CA ARG A 6 16.26 -7.56 -8.66
C ARG A 6 16.04 -9.07 -8.60
N MET A 7 15.15 -9.62 -9.42
CA MET A 7 14.85 -11.05 -9.46
C MET A 7 15.92 -11.77 -10.28
N ASP A 8 16.46 -12.87 -9.75
CA ASP A 8 17.46 -13.68 -10.45
C ASP A 8 16.81 -14.38 -11.66
N GLU A 9 17.32 -14.11 -12.87
CA GLU A 9 16.82 -14.71 -14.11
C GLU A 9 17.00 -16.22 -14.14
N SER A 10 17.96 -16.77 -13.37
CA SER A 10 18.18 -18.21 -13.26
C SER A 10 16.98 -18.97 -12.68
N LEU A 11 16.14 -18.32 -11.87
CA LEU A 11 14.88 -18.91 -11.37
C LEU A 11 13.86 -19.11 -12.49
N LEU A 12 13.88 -18.24 -13.50
CA LEU A 12 13.01 -18.33 -14.66
C LEU A 12 13.52 -19.38 -15.65
N GLU A 13 14.83 -19.45 -15.85
CA GLU A 13 15.50 -20.49 -16.65
C GLU A 13 15.25 -21.88 -16.07
N ALA A 14 15.45 -22.06 -14.76
CA ALA A 14 15.19 -23.33 -14.08
C ALA A 14 13.72 -23.77 -14.21
N ALA A 15 12.77 -22.84 -14.11
CA ALA A 15 11.35 -23.14 -14.29
C ALA A 15 11.04 -23.60 -15.73
N GLN A 16 11.71 -23.03 -16.73
CA GLN A 16 11.58 -23.43 -18.14
C GLN A 16 12.24 -24.79 -18.40
N ASP A 17 13.40 -25.06 -17.80
CA ASP A 17 14.09 -26.35 -17.88
C ASP A 17 13.27 -27.49 -17.28
N LEU A 18 12.51 -27.20 -16.21
CA LEU A 18 11.54 -28.12 -15.59
C LEU A 18 10.23 -28.29 -16.41
N GLY A 19 10.13 -27.68 -17.59
CA GLY A 19 8.98 -27.83 -18.49
C GLY A 19 7.79 -26.95 -18.15
N CYS A 20 7.94 -25.91 -17.32
CA CYS A 20 6.82 -24.99 -17.05
C CYS A 20 6.50 -24.14 -18.28
N SER A 21 5.20 -24.04 -18.61
CA SER A 21 4.72 -23.04 -19.56
C SER A 21 4.96 -21.62 -19.02
N ARG A 22 5.12 -20.63 -19.92
CA ARG A 22 5.37 -19.22 -19.52
C ARG A 22 4.31 -18.68 -18.55
N LEU A 23 3.05 -19.08 -18.72
CA LEU A 23 1.95 -18.68 -17.85
C LEU A 23 2.09 -19.31 -16.45
N THR A 24 2.49 -20.59 -16.40
CA THR A 24 2.73 -21.31 -15.15
C THR A 24 3.93 -20.74 -14.40
N ALA A 25 5.02 -20.42 -15.10
CA ALA A 25 6.21 -19.79 -14.53
C ALA A 25 5.89 -18.42 -13.93
N PHE A 26 5.05 -17.61 -14.59
CA PHE A 26 4.61 -16.33 -14.04
C PHE A 26 3.90 -16.48 -12.69
N TRP A 27 2.88 -17.34 -12.61
CA TRP A 27 2.09 -17.50 -11.39
C TRP A 27 2.85 -18.20 -10.26
N ARG A 28 3.78 -19.12 -10.58
CA ARG A 28 4.54 -19.89 -9.56
C ARG A 28 5.85 -19.23 -9.12
N VAL A 29 6.48 -18.44 -9.98
CA VAL A 29 7.81 -17.88 -9.72
C VAL A 29 7.71 -16.36 -9.63
N THR A 30 7.35 -15.71 -10.75
CA THR A 30 7.36 -14.24 -10.85
C THR A 30 6.40 -13.56 -9.87
N PHE A 31 5.15 -14.01 -9.79
CA PHE A 31 4.12 -13.43 -8.94
C PHE A 31 4.46 -13.49 -7.43
N PRO A 32 4.78 -14.67 -6.84
CA PRO A 32 5.12 -14.75 -5.43
C PRO A 32 6.41 -14.00 -5.09
N LEU A 33 7.45 -14.05 -5.96
CA LEU A 33 8.69 -13.29 -5.74
C LEU A 33 8.46 -11.79 -5.83
N SER A 34 7.57 -11.33 -6.71
CA SER A 34 7.22 -9.91 -6.86
C SER A 34 6.27 -9.39 -5.79
N ARG A 35 5.68 -10.25 -4.94
CA ARG A 35 4.66 -9.89 -3.94
C ARG A 35 5.10 -8.73 -3.04
N ASN A 36 6.35 -8.74 -2.58
CA ASN A 36 6.89 -7.66 -1.74
C ASN A 36 6.96 -6.33 -2.50
N GLY A 37 7.31 -6.36 -3.78
CA GLY A 37 7.31 -5.20 -4.66
C GLY A 37 5.91 -4.67 -4.96
N ILE A 38 4.94 -5.55 -5.15
CA ILE A 38 3.53 -5.18 -5.36
C ILE A 38 3.00 -4.45 -4.12
N ILE A 39 3.23 -5.00 -2.92
CA ILE A 39 2.78 -4.38 -1.68
C ILE A 39 3.44 -3.02 -1.45
N ALA A 40 4.75 -2.90 -1.72
CA ALA A 40 5.45 -1.61 -1.68
C ALA A 40 4.85 -0.59 -2.67
N GLY A 41 4.54 -1.01 -3.90
CA GLY A 41 3.86 -0.18 -4.89
C GLY A 41 2.47 0.25 -4.45
N CYS A 42 1.69 -0.65 -3.85
CA CYS A 42 0.39 -0.32 -3.27
C CYS A 42 0.52 0.75 -2.19
N PHE A 43 1.50 0.66 -1.28
CA PHE A 43 1.73 1.69 -0.26
C PHE A 43 2.14 3.04 -0.86
N LEU A 44 2.99 3.04 -1.90
CA LEU A 44 3.40 4.27 -2.58
C LEU A 44 2.23 5.07 -3.16
N VAL A 45 1.16 4.40 -3.58
CA VAL A 45 -0.06 5.05 -4.06
C VAL A 45 -1.05 5.30 -2.91
N PHE A 46 -1.24 4.34 -2.03
CA PHE A 46 -2.23 4.42 -0.93
C PHE A 46 -1.98 5.58 0.03
N ILE A 47 -0.71 5.80 0.42
CA ILE A 47 -0.30 6.86 1.36
C ILE A 47 -0.75 8.26 0.87
N PRO A 48 -0.37 8.72 -0.34
CA PRO A 48 -0.83 10.02 -0.83
C PRO A 48 -2.34 10.04 -1.10
N THR A 49 -2.93 8.95 -1.57
CA THR A 49 -4.37 8.93 -1.92
C THR A 49 -5.28 9.12 -0.70
N ILE A 50 -4.90 8.65 0.49
CA ILE A 50 -5.67 8.88 1.72
C ILE A 50 -5.63 10.35 2.16
N GLY A 51 -4.49 11.01 1.98
CA GLY A 51 -4.31 12.42 2.34
C GLY A 51 -4.85 13.40 1.29
N GLU A 52 -5.16 12.92 0.09
CA GLU A 52 -5.63 13.73 -1.03
C GLU A 52 -7.11 14.06 -0.89
N PHE A 53 -7.43 15.29 -0.49
CA PHE A 53 -8.80 15.79 -0.40
C PHE A 53 -9.07 16.99 -1.32
N VAL A 54 -8.03 17.55 -1.94
CA VAL A 54 -8.12 18.78 -2.74
C VAL A 54 -8.67 18.46 -4.13
N ILE A 55 -8.08 17.51 -4.84
CA ILE A 55 -8.55 17.12 -6.18
C ILE A 55 -10.00 16.63 -6.15
N PRO A 56 -10.39 15.72 -5.23
CA PRO A 56 -11.76 15.21 -5.22
C PRO A 56 -12.77 16.24 -4.71
N SER A 57 -12.40 17.18 -3.84
CA SER A 57 -13.33 18.25 -3.44
C SER A 57 -13.61 19.23 -4.57
N LEU A 58 -12.67 19.42 -5.50
CA LEU A 58 -12.86 20.25 -6.68
C LEU A 58 -13.64 19.54 -7.80
N LEU A 59 -13.48 18.22 -7.96
CA LEU A 59 -14.13 17.44 -9.03
C LEU A 59 -15.42 16.71 -8.60
N GLY A 60 -15.59 16.40 -7.32
CA GLY A 60 -16.65 15.52 -6.80
C GLY A 60 -17.97 16.19 -6.43
N GLY A 61 -18.06 17.53 -6.54
CA GLY A 61 -19.25 18.27 -6.14
C GLY A 61 -19.51 18.27 -4.61
N SER A 62 -20.51 19.05 -4.17
CA SER A 62 -20.78 19.35 -2.75
C SER A 62 -21.12 18.14 -1.87
N GLU A 63 -21.56 17.02 -2.45
CA GLU A 63 -22.05 15.84 -1.71
C GLU A 63 -21.02 14.71 -1.54
N THR A 64 -19.80 14.85 -2.07
CA THR A 64 -18.76 13.86 -1.83
C THR A 64 -18.12 14.09 -0.46
N LEU A 65 -18.60 13.36 0.54
CA LEU A 65 -17.99 13.30 1.86
C LEU A 65 -16.67 12.54 1.77
N MET A 66 -15.57 13.28 1.83
CA MET A 66 -14.23 12.73 1.98
C MET A 66 -13.73 12.91 3.41
N ILE A 67 -12.93 11.96 3.87
CA ILE A 67 -12.42 11.97 5.23
C ILE A 67 -11.57 13.22 5.53
N GLY A 68 -10.86 13.75 4.52
CA GLY A 68 -10.14 15.01 4.61
C GLY A 68 -11.05 16.25 4.64
N LYS A 69 -12.20 16.21 3.97
CA LYS A 69 -13.22 17.28 4.03
C LYS A 69 -13.87 17.34 5.41
N VAL A 70 -14.20 16.18 5.99
CA VAL A 70 -14.75 16.08 7.35
C VAL A 70 -13.76 16.63 8.38
N LEU A 71 -12.47 16.27 8.28
CA LEU A 71 -11.43 16.83 9.14
C LEU A 71 -11.36 18.37 9.04
N TRP A 72 -11.36 18.89 7.81
CA TRP A 72 -11.31 20.34 7.58
C TRP A 72 -12.53 21.06 8.17
N GLU A 73 -13.72 20.52 7.98
CA GLU A 73 -14.97 21.10 8.48
C GLU A 73 -15.04 21.08 10.01
N GLU A 74 -14.69 19.97 10.65
CA GLU A 74 -14.67 19.86 12.12
C GLU A 74 -13.61 20.76 12.76
N PHE A 75 -12.44 20.91 12.14
CA PHE A 75 -11.39 21.81 12.64
C PHE A 75 -11.74 23.29 12.48
N PHE A 76 -12.22 23.71 11.31
CA PHE A 76 -12.31 25.13 10.95
C PHE A 76 -13.72 25.71 11.01
N ASN A 77 -14.74 24.93 10.66
CA ASN A 77 -16.12 25.39 10.60
C ASN A 77 -16.83 25.20 11.95
N ASN A 78 -16.72 23.98 12.50
CA ASN A 78 -17.39 23.60 13.74
C ASN A 78 -16.57 23.93 15.01
N ARG A 79 -15.24 24.12 14.86
CA ARG A 79 -14.28 24.35 15.97
C ARG A 79 -14.30 23.24 17.02
N ASP A 80 -14.65 22.02 16.65
CA ASP A 80 -14.68 20.84 17.52
C ASP A 80 -13.33 20.11 17.46
N TRP A 81 -12.31 20.75 18.06
CA TRP A 81 -10.94 20.22 18.16
C TRP A 81 -10.84 18.79 18.72
N PRO A 82 -11.65 18.35 19.71
CA PRO A 82 -11.58 16.98 20.21
C PRO A 82 -12.00 15.94 19.16
N VAL A 83 -13.08 16.20 18.43
CA VAL A 83 -13.59 15.29 17.38
C VAL A 83 -12.60 15.25 16.21
N ALA A 84 -12.12 16.41 15.78
CA ALA A 84 -11.17 16.51 14.70
C ALA A 84 -9.84 15.78 15.02
N SER A 85 -9.36 15.89 16.27
CA SER A 85 -8.18 15.15 16.75
C SER A 85 -8.41 13.64 16.77
N ALA A 86 -9.60 13.17 17.18
CA ALA A 86 -9.92 11.73 17.18
C ALA A 86 -9.91 11.16 15.76
N VAL A 87 -10.51 11.84 14.80
CA VAL A 87 -10.52 11.43 13.38
C VAL A 87 -9.10 11.43 12.81
N ALA A 88 -8.28 12.44 13.13
CA ALA A 88 -6.88 12.51 12.69
C ALA A 88 -6.05 11.33 13.23
N ILE A 89 -6.20 10.98 14.50
CA ILE A 89 -5.52 9.83 15.12
C ILE A 89 -5.97 8.51 14.46
N ILE A 90 -7.26 8.35 14.18
CA ILE A 90 -7.77 7.14 13.51
C ILE A 90 -7.16 7.01 12.10
N LEU A 91 -7.10 8.10 11.32
CA LEU A 91 -6.46 8.07 10.01
C LEU A 91 -4.96 7.76 10.09
N LEU A 92 -4.28 8.33 11.08
CA LEU A 92 -2.87 8.03 11.33
C LEU A 92 -2.66 6.55 11.64
N LEU A 93 -3.53 5.94 12.46
CA LEU A 93 -3.47 4.50 12.74
C LEU A 93 -3.72 3.66 11.48
N ILE A 94 -4.69 4.03 10.66
CA ILE A 94 -4.97 3.34 9.38
C ILE A 94 -3.76 3.39 8.45
N LEU A 95 -2.96 4.46 8.49
CA LEU A 95 -1.75 4.58 7.67
C LEU A 95 -0.57 3.82 8.27
N ILE A 96 -0.32 3.95 9.57
CA ILE A 96 0.87 3.41 10.22
C ILE A 96 0.76 1.91 10.51
N VAL A 97 -0.40 1.42 10.95
CA VAL A 97 -0.56 0.01 11.37
C VAL A 97 -0.22 -0.97 10.23
N PRO A 98 -0.74 -0.81 8.99
CA PRO A 98 -0.39 -1.71 7.89
C PRO A 98 1.11 -1.69 7.55
N ILE A 99 1.75 -0.53 7.64
CA ILE A 99 3.19 -0.38 7.37
C ILE A 99 4.00 -1.16 8.42
N ILE A 100 3.68 -0.98 9.72
CA ILE A 100 4.36 -1.69 10.80
C ILE A 100 4.15 -3.21 10.67
N LEU A 101 2.92 -3.66 10.41
CA LEU A 101 2.62 -5.08 10.24
C LEU A 101 3.38 -5.69 9.05
N PHE A 102 3.46 -4.96 7.94
CA PHE A 102 4.22 -5.40 6.78
C PHE A 102 5.72 -5.48 7.06
N GLN A 103 6.29 -4.45 7.71
CA GLN A 103 7.70 -4.45 8.11
C GLN A 103 8.04 -5.58 9.07
N ARG A 104 7.20 -5.83 10.09
CA ARG A 104 7.37 -6.96 11.02
C ARG A 104 7.32 -8.30 10.31
N ASN A 105 6.38 -8.50 9.39
CA ASN A 105 6.30 -9.75 8.63
C ASN A 105 7.55 -9.98 7.77
N GLN A 106 8.13 -8.91 7.19
CA GLN A 106 9.38 -9.03 6.44
C GLN A 106 10.58 -9.33 7.34
N GLN A 107 10.67 -8.70 8.52
CA GLN A 107 11.73 -8.99 9.50
C GLN A 107 11.69 -10.46 9.92
N LEU A 108 10.52 -10.97 10.30
CA LEU A 108 10.32 -12.37 10.69
C LEU A 108 10.65 -13.35 9.56
N THR A 109 10.39 -12.98 8.30
CA THR A 109 10.74 -13.83 7.16
C THR A 109 12.25 -13.90 6.97
N ARG A 110 12.97 -12.77 7.10
CA ARG A 110 14.43 -12.75 7.04
C ARG A 110 15.08 -13.51 8.19
N GLU A 111 14.54 -13.43 9.40
CA GLU A 111 15.02 -14.18 10.56
C GLU A 111 14.84 -15.70 10.44
N ARG A 112 13.88 -16.17 9.64
CA ARG A 112 13.67 -17.60 9.36
C ARG A 112 14.61 -18.16 8.29
N GLU A 113 15.19 -17.28 7.47
CA GLU A 113 16.02 -17.64 6.31
C GLU A 113 17.54 -17.51 6.60
N GLY A 114 17.93 -16.89 7.72
CA GLY A 114 19.32 -16.78 8.18
C GLY A 114 19.69 -17.84 9.22
#